data_AF-G3Y0W3-F1
#
_entry.id   AF-G3Y0W3-F1
#
_cell.length_a   1.000
_cell.length_b   1.000
_cell.length_c   1.000
_cell.angle_alpha   90.00
_cell.angle_beta   90.00
_cell.angle_gamma   90.00
#
_symmetry.space_group_name_H-M   'P 1'
#
loop_
_entity.id
_entity.type
_entity.pdbx_description
1 polymer ?
#
loop_
_entity_poly.entity_id
_entity_poly.type
_entity_poly.pdbx_seq_one_letter_code
_entity_poly.pdbx_strand_id
1 'polypeptide(L)'
;QIVDPQSATLTNIEVLAYLTANPPRRPPNPPPNSRNWVPSPDLRDHNTVVKEIHNYVTRLSPHLLKYPKYTHLSPAQIQAQSQSTTTTAIPPSQINAPTPLDHALQELVTRLQPYGLTKGEVLMIVNLGVGLHAPATEGEEGEEMGEGGEEDENAEHHGNGGEETNGMMEVDGAEEGQGGDGEIPEEDYGALALLDTVIEEREERLSNEDVTNVLAIIRETLGS
;
A
#
# COMPACT_ATOMS: atom_id res chain seq x y z
N GLN A 1 -22.86 18.92 14.81
CA GLN A 1 -23.60 17.64 14.96
C GLN A 1 -23.11 16.72 13.87
N ILE A 2 -22.68 15.51 14.21
CA ILE A 2 -22.28 14.48 13.22
C ILE A 2 -23.57 13.79 12.77
N VAL A 3 -23.80 13.75 11.45
CA VAL A 3 -25.00 13.12 10.87
C VAL A 3 -24.77 11.62 10.68
N ASP A 4 -23.64 11.28 10.07
CA ASP A 4 -23.19 9.92 9.85
C ASP A 4 -21.67 9.86 10.13
N PRO A 5 -21.21 9.06 11.10
CA PRO A 5 -19.79 8.94 11.40
C PRO A 5 -19.01 8.14 10.34
N GLN A 6 -19.67 7.31 9.51
CA GLN A 6 -19.02 6.42 8.55
C GLN A 6 -19.79 6.38 7.22
N SER A 7 -19.76 7.51 6.50
CA SER A 7 -20.47 7.63 5.22
C SER A 7 -19.79 6.96 4.03
N ALA A 8 -18.47 6.74 4.10
CA ALA A 8 -17.69 6.13 3.02
C ALA A 8 -16.38 5.52 3.54
N THR A 9 -15.90 4.49 2.84
CA THR A 9 -14.55 3.95 2.96
C THR A 9 -13.72 4.42 1.77
N LEU A 10 -12.49 4.88 2.02
CA LEU A 10 -11.56 5.37 1.01
C LEU A 10 -10.26 4.58 1.10
N THR A 11 -9.71 4.21 -0.05
CA THR A 11 -8.36 3.65 -0.16
C THR A 11 -7.31 4.74 0.10
N ASN A 12 -6.12 4.33 0.52
CA ASN A 12 -4.98 5.25 0.70
C ASN A 12 -4.63 5.95 -0.61
N ILE A 13 -4.79 5.28 -1.76
CA ILE A 13 -4.51 5.87 -3.07
C ILE A 13 -5.53 6.96 -3.44
N GLU A 14 -6.82 6.79 -3.14
CA GLU A 14 -7.83 7.83 -3.37
C GLU A 14 -7.59 9.05 -2.50
N VAL A 15 -7.22 8.84 -1.23
CA VAL A 15 -6.84 9.94 -0.32
C VAL A 15 -5.62 10.68 -0.86
N LEU A 16 -4.58 9.94 -1.27
CA LEU A 16 -3.38 10.51 -1.88
C LEU A 16 -3.71 11.29 -3.16
N ALA A 17 -4.56 10.75 -4.02
CA ALA A 17 -5.00 11.36 -5.26
C ALA A 17 -5.68 12.71 -5.00
N TYR A 18 -6.62 12.74 -4.06
CA TYR A 18 -7.33 13.94 -3.67
C TYR A 18 -6.37 15.01 -3.14
N LEU A 19 -5.47 14.66 -2.23
CA LEU A 19 -4.50 15.59 -1.65
C LEU A 19 -3.52 16.12 -2.69
N THR A 20 -3.07 15.26 -3.61
CA THR A 20 -2.17 15.63 -4.70
C THR A 20 -2.83 16.57 -5.70
N ALA A 21 -4.09 16.34 -6.03
CA ALA A 21 -4.88 17.20 -6.92
C ALA A 21 -5.27 18.53 -6.28
N ASN A 22 -5.24 18.63 -4.94
CA ASN A 22 -5.64 19.81 -4.18
C ASN A 22 -4.51 20.26 -3.23
N PRO A 23 -3.37 20.73 -3.75
CA PRO A 23 -2.26 21.13 -2.92
C PRO A 23 -2.64 22.33 -2.03
N PRO A 24 -2.02 22.46 -0.83
CA PRO A 24 -2.17 23.62 0.03
C PRO A 24 -2.07 24.95 -0.71
N ARG A 25 -3.11 25.78 -0.60
CA ARG A 25 -3.16 27.09 -1.24
C ARG A 25 -2.55 28.14 -0.31
N ARG A 26 -1.84 29.10 -0.90
CA ARG A 26 -1.40 30.28 -0.15
C ARG A 26 -2.61 31.15 0.21
N PRO A 27 -2.62 31.74 1.42
CA PRO A 27 -3.64 32.70 1.79
C PRO A 27 -3.64 33.87 0.79
N PRO A 28 -4.82 34.34 0.33
CA PRO A 28 -4.89 35.46 -0.59
C PRO A 28 -4.33 36.72 0.08
N ASN A 29 -3.58 37.51 -0.69
CA ASN A 29 -3.13 38.82 -0.23
C ASN A 29 -4.35 39.74 -0.01
N PRO A 30 -4.31 40.62 1.00
CA PRO A 30 -5.39 41.57 1.24
C PRO A 30 -5.59 42.47 0.00
N PRO A 31 -6.84 42.68 -0.44
CA PRO A 31 -7.14 43.61 -1.53
C PRO A 31 -6.63 45.02 -1.22
N PRO A 32 -6.18 45.78 -2.24
CA PRO A 32 -5.81 47.18 -2.06
C PRO A 32 -6.92 47.96 -1.35
N ASN A 33 -6.56 48.76 -0.33
CA ASN A 33 -7.48 49.57 0.48
C ASN A 33 -8.51 48.83 1.34
N SER A 34 -8.37 47.52 1.57
CA SER A 34 -9.24 46.80 2.49
C SER A 34 -8.88 47.07 3.96
N ARG A 35 -9.71 47.86 4.66
CA ARG A 35 -9.58 48.09 6.12
C ARG A 35 -10.06 46.90 6.97
N ASN A 36 -10.97 46.09 6.42
CA ASN A 36 -11.64 44.98 7.12
C ASN A 36 -11.42 43.65 6.40
N TRP A 37 -10.20 43.38 5.93
CA TRP A 37 -9.87 42.08 5.35
C TRP A 37 -9.96 41.00 6.42
N VAL A 38 -10.81 40.00 6.19
CA VAL A 38 -10.86 38.82 7.05
C VAL A 38 -9.82 37.85 6.50
N PRO A 39 -8.78 37.51 7.28
CA PRO A 39 -7.77 36.55 6.83
C PRO A 39 -8.44 35.21 6.51
N SER A 40 -7.90 34.51 5.52
CA SER A 40 -8.28 33.12 5.26
C SER A 40 -8.08 32.27 6.52
N PRO A 41 -8.82 31.15 6.65
CA PRO A 41 -8.61 30.20 7.74
C PRO A 41 -7.12 29.86 7.92
N ASP A 42 -6.66 29.70 9.16
CA ASP A 42 -5.32 29.16 9.42
C ASP A 42 -5.31 27.68 9.01
N LEU A 43 -4.51 27.36 7.99
CA LEU A 43 -4.40 26.02 7.42
C LEU A 43 -3.14 25.28 7.88
N ARG A 44 -2.42 25.77 8.90
CA ARG A 44 -1.17 25.17 9.35
C ARG A 44 -1.30 23.68 9.67
N ASP A 45 -2.25 23.32 10.50
CA ASP A 45 -2.42 21.93 10.95
C ASP A 45 -2.89 21.04 9.79
N HIS A 46 -3.76 21.56 8.92
CA HIS A 46 -4.14 20.89 7.69
C HIS A 46 -2.90 20.57 6.84
N ASN A 47 -2.03 21.55 6.62
CA ASN A 47 -0.81 21.36 5.84
C ASN A 47 0.15 20.35 6.48
N THR A 48 0.22 20.31 7.81
CA THR A 48 0.98 19.29 8.54
C THR A 48 0.43 17.90 8.23
N VAL A 49 -0.88 17.69 8.34
CA VAL A 49 -1.51 16.38 8.04
C VAL A 49 -1.27 15.97 6.58
N VAL A 50 -1.44 16.90 5.63
CA VAL A 50 -1.17 16.63 4.21
C VAL A 50 0.27 16.19 3.98
N LYS A 51 1.23 16.87 4.62
CA LYS A 51 2.65 16.50 4.54
C LYS A 51 2.92 15.13 5.14
N GLU A 52 2.35 14.82 6.30
CA GLU A 52 2.54 13.52 6.94
C GLU A 52 1.93 12.37 6.13
N ILE A 53 0.80 12.58 5.45
CA ILE A 53 0.25 11.56 4.54
C ILE A 53 1.21 11.30 3.36
N HIS A 54 1.79 12.35 2.77
CA HIS A 54 2.82 12.16 1.75
C HIS A 54 4.06 11.45 2.30
N ASN A 55 4.50 11.76 3.54
CA ASN A 55 5.61 11.06 4.19
C ASN A 55 5.30 9.58 4.45
N TYR A 56 4.07 9.27 4.87
CA TYR A 56 3.61 7.89 5.08
C TYR A 56 3.72 7.09 3.78
N VAL A 57 3.21 7.63 2.68
CA VAL A 57 3.27 6.96 1.38
C VAL A 57 4.72 6.75 0.92
N THR A 58 5.57 7.77 1.02
CA THR A 58 6.95 7.66 0.53
C THR A 58 7.82 6.72 1.35
N ARG A 59 7.53 6.55 2.65
CA ARG A 59 8.33 5.73 3.56
C ARG A 59 7.78 4.32 3.79
N LEU A 60 6.47 4.17 3.89
CA LEU A 60 5.83 2.94 4.37
C LEU A 60 4.92 2.29 3.32
N SER A 61 4.47 3.02 2.31
CA SER A 61 3.58 2.47 1.27
C SER A 61 3.97 2.96 -0.13
N PRO A 62 5.24 2.77 -0.54
CA PRO A 62 5.73 3.30 -1.82
C PRO A 62 5.07 2.63 -3.04
N HIS A 63 4.47 1.44 -2.87
CA HIS A 63 3.69 0.76 -3.92
C HIS A 63 2.55 1.61 -4.46
N LEU A 64 1.94 2.46 -3.63
CA LEU A 64 0.85 3.36 -4.05
C LEU A 64 1.31 4.33 -5.16
N LEU A 65 2.60 4.64 -5.23
CA LEU A 65 3.16 5.49 -6.28
C LEU A 65 3.31 4.78 -7.63
N LYS A 66 3.26 3.44 -7.65
CA LYS A 66 3.33 2.59 -8.84
C LYS A 66 1.94 2.28 -9.42
N TYR A 67 0.87 2.70 -8.75
CA TYR A 67 -0.47 2.45 -9.24
C TYR A 67 -0.74 3.21 -10.54
N PRO A 68 -1.77 2.80 -11.32
CA PRO A 68 -2.22 3.56 -12.46
C PRO A 68 -2.43 5.02 -12.12
N LYS A 69 -2.24 5.88 -13.13
CA LYS A 69 -2.24 7.34 -12.95
C LYS A 69 -3.49 7.81 -12.19
N TYR A 70 -3.27 8.40 -11.02
CA TYR A 70 -4.30 8.77 -10.04
C TYR A 70 -4.64 10.26 -10.03
N THR A 71 -4.02 11.05 -10.91
CA THR A 71 -4.34 12.47 -11.08
C THR A 71 -4.32 12.84 -12.55
N HIS A 72 -5.24 13.72 -12.96
CA HIS A 72 -5.25 14.27 -14.32
C HIS A 72 -4.11 15.26 -14.56
N LEU A 73 -3.57 15.84 -13.48
CA LEU A 73 -2.60 16.91 -13.55
C LEU A 73 -1.18 16.40 -13.66
N SER A 74 -0.37 17.08 -14.46
CA SER A 74 1.07 16.93 -14.41
C SER A 74 1.63 17.59 -13.14
N PRO A 75 2.80 17.15 -12.64
CA PRO A 75 3.49 17.81 -11.52
C PRO A 75 3.66 19.33 -11.73
N ALA A 76 3.94 19.75 -12.96
CA ALA A 76 4.07 21.17 -13.31
C ALA A 76 2.73 21.93 -13.15
N GLN A 77 1.60 21.31 -13.50
CA GLN A 77 0.27 21.91 -13.32
C GLN A 77 -0.12 21.99 -11.84
N ILE A 78 0.22 20.98 -11.04
CA ILE A 78 0.01 20.97 -9.59
C ILE A 78 0.83 22.09 -8.93
N GLN A 79 2.09 22.26 -9.35
CA GLN A 79 2.96 23.31 -8.85
C GLN A 79 2.50 24.72 -9.26
N ALA A 80 1.95 24.88 -10.47
CA ALA A 80 1.37 26.14 -10.90
C ALA A 80 0.14 26.53 -10.06
N GLN A 81 -0.70 25.57 -9.66
CA GLN A 81 -1.88 25.85 -8.83
C GLN A 81 -1.55 26.33 -7.43
N SER A 82 -0.53 25.76 -6.80
CA SER A 82 -0.06 26.16 -5.47
C SER A 82 0.59 27.55 -5.44
N GLN A 83 1.00 28.07 -6.60
CA GLN A 83 1.58 29.42 -6.75
C GLN A 83 0.55 30.48 -7.17
N SER A 84 -0.61 30.11 -7.73
CA SER A 84 -1.62 31.07 -8.16
C SER A 84 -2.51 31.54 -7.01
N THR A 85 -2.66 32.85 -6.85
CA THR A 85 -3.67 33.49 -5.98
C THR A 85 -5.02 33.67 -6.68
N THR A 86 -5.03 33.55 -8.01
CA THR A 86 -6.20 33.70 -8.87
C THR A 86 -6.63 32.35 -9.42
N THR A 87 -7.94 32.10 -9.39
CA THR A 87 -8.60 30.87 -9.86
C THR A 87 -8.36 30.62 -11.36
N THR A 88 -7.18 30.14 -11.75
CA THR A 88 -7.08 29.28 -12.94
C THR A 88 -7.41 27.87 -12.48
N ALA A 89 -8.66 27.72 -12.02
CA ALA A 89 -9.25 26.42 -11.78
C ALA A 89 -9.24 25.69 -13.11
N ILE A 90 -8.68 24.48 -13.11
CA ILE A 90 -9.00 23.50 -14.15
C ILE A 90 -10.53 23.53 -14.33
N PRO A 91 -11.06 23.53 -15.55
CA PRO A 91 -12.50 23.48 -15.74
C PRO A 91 -13.06 22.30 -14.92
N PRO A 92 -14.12 22.51 -14.12
CA PRO A 92 -14.67 21.49 -13.21
C PRO A 92 -15.03 20.18 -13.92
N SER A 93 -15.23 20.21 -15.24
CA SER A 93 -15.43 19.04 -16.09
C SER A 93 -14.25 18.05 -16.13
N GLN A 94 -13.02 18.48 -15.88
CA GLN A 94 -11.85 17.58 -15.79
C GLN A 94 -11.61 17.07 -14.37
N ILE A 95 -12.20 17.70 -13.34
CA ILE A 95 -12.06 17.25 -11.94
C ILE A 95 -12.86 15.96 -11.70
N ASN A 96 -14.01 15.82 -12.37
CA ASN A 96 -14.90 14.67 -12.23
C ASN A 96 -14.73 13.62 -13.33
N ALA A 97 -13.75 13.77 -14.21
CA ALA A 97 -13.48 12.76 -15.22
C ALA A 97 -12.83 11.53 -14.56
N PRO A 98 -13.24 10.30 -14.88
CA PRO A 98 -12.55 9.10 -14.41
C PRO A 98 -11.07 9.12 -14.80
N THR A 99 -10.21 8.87 -13.83
CA THR A 99 -8.77 8.63 -13.98
C THR A 99 -8.52 7.18 -14.39
N PRO A 100 -7.33 6.87 -14.93
CA PRO A 100 -6.90 5.47 -15.11
C PRO A 100 -6.99 4.64 -13.82
N LEU A 101 -6.71 5.23 -12.65
CA LEU A 101 -6.90 4.58 -11.36
C LEU A 101 -8.37 4.20 -11.13
N ASP A 102 -9.33 5.09 -11.41
CA ASP A 102 -10.76 4.81 -11.19
C ASP A 102 -11.21 3.59 -12.01
N HIS A 103 -10.74 3.51 -13.26
CA HIS A 103 -10.99 2.35 -14.11
C HIS A 103 -10.32 1.08 -13.57
N ALA A 104 -9.08 1.18 -13.12
CA ALA A 104 -8.34 0.05 -12.54
C ALA A 104 -9.00 -0.48 -11.27
N LEU A 105 -9.44 0.39 -10.36
CA LEU A 105 -10.14 -0.01 -9.14
C LEU A 105 -11.51 -0.62 -9.45
N GLN A 106 -12.25 -0.07 -10.40
CA GLN A 106 -13.52 -0.65 -10.83
C GLN A 106 -13.32 -2.04 -11.46
N GLU A 107 -12.30 -2.20 -12.30
CA GLU A 107 -11.95 -3.47 -12.92
C GLU A 107 -11.52 -4.50 -11.87
N LEU A 108 -10.62 -4.12 -10.95
CA LEU A 108 -10.19 -4.94 -9.82
C LEU A 108 -11.38 -5.46 -9.01
N VAL A 109 -12.26 -4.57 -8.55
CA VAL A 109 -13.43 -4.96 -7.74
C VAL A 109 -14.36 -5.89 -8.52
N THR A 110 -14.55 -5.62 -9.81
CA THR A 110 -15.41 -6.46 -10.67
C THR A 110 -14.82 -7.85 -10.86
N ARG A 111 -13.51 -7.94 -11.08
CA ARG A 111 -12.81 -9.22 -11.29
C ARG A 111 -12.60 -10.01 -10.01
N LEU A 112 -12.50 -9.35 -8.86
CA LEU A 112 -12.39 -10.01 -7.56
C LEU A 112 -13.74 -10.47 -6.98
N GLN A 113 -14.87 -9.95 -7.50
CA GLN A 113 -16.21 -10.28 -7.02
C GLN A 113 -16.51 -11.81 -6.93
N PRO A 114 -16.10 -12.65 -7.90
CA PRO A 114 -16.39 -14.09 -7.87
C PRO A 114 -15.76 -14.83 -6.69
N TYR A 115 -14.66 -14.32 -6.12
CA TYR A 115 -13.92 -14.94 -5.01
C TYR A 115 -14.55 -14.65 -3.64
N GLY A 116 -15.68 -13.94 -3.58
CA GLY A 116 -16.41 -13.71 -2.33
C GLY A 116 -15.63 -12.90 -1.30
N LEU A 117 -14.70 -12.05 -1.74
CA LEU A 117 -13.94 -11.16 -0.86
C LEU A 117 -14.84 -10.06 -0.29
N THR A 118 -14.66 -9.73 0.99
CA THR A 118 -15.36 -8.63 1.65
C THR A 118 -14.80 -7.28 1.21
N LYS A 119 -15.57 -6.21 1.41
CA LYS A 119 -15.10 -4.84 1.15
C LYS A 119 -13.83 -4.51 1.96
N GLY A 120 -13.72 -5.03 3.19
CA GLY A 120 -12.56 -4.83 4.05
C GLY A 120 -11.32 -5.55 3.51
N GLU A 121 -11.47 -6.80 3.07
CA GLU A 121 -10.40 -7.58 2.45
C GLU A 121 -9.87 -6.91 1.19
N VAL A 122 -10.75 -6.50 0.27
CA VAL A 122 -10.34 -5.78 -0.96
C VAL A 122 -9.65 -4.44 -0.61
N LEU A 123 -10.18 -3.70 0.36
CA LEU A 123 -9.57 -2.43 0.80
C LEU A 123 -8.16 -2.65 1.35
N MET A 124 -7.96 -3.72 2.13
CA MET A 124 -6.65 -4.06 2.71
C MET A 124 -5.66 -4.55 1.66
N ILE A 125 -6.11 -5.37 0.70
CA ILE A 125 -5.29 -5.80 -0.45
C ILE A 125 -4.73 -4.59 -1.20
N VAL A 126 -5.59 -3.60 -1.50
CA VAL A 126 -5.20 -2.35 -2.16
C VAL A 126 -4.25 -1.54 -1.27
N ASN A 127 -4.60 -1.31 -0.01
CA ASN A 127 -3.78 -0.46 0.85
C ASN A 127 -2.40 -1.03 1.16
N LEU A 128 -2.27 -2.36 1.26
CA LEU A 128 -1.01 -3.05 1.51
C LEU A 128 -0.21 -3.36 0.24
N GLY A 129 -0.83 -3.27 -0.94
CA GLY A 129 -0.14 -3.57 -2.20
C GLY A 129 0.22 -5.05 -2.33
N VAL A 130 -0.66 -5.93 -1.87
CA VAL A 130 -0.46 -7.39 -1.91
C VAL A 130 -0.24 -7.83 -3.36
N GLY A 131 0.81 -8.63 -3.62
CA GLY A 131 1.12 -9.13 -4.97
C GLY A 131 1.82 -8.14 -5.91
N LEU A 132 2.06 -6.89 -5.49
CA LEU A 132 2.70 -5.83 -6.31
C LEU A 132 4.19 -5.60 -5.98
N HIS A 133 4.71 -6.29 -4.97
CA HIS A 133 6.13 -6.35 -4.68
C HIS A 133 6.69 -7.65 -5.26
N ALA A 134 7.78 -7.55 -6.02
CA ALA A 134 8.67 -8.70 -6.19
C ALA A 134 9.25 -9.03 -4.81
N PRO A 135 9.53 -10.31 -4.50
CA PRO A 135 10.07 -10.68 -3.20
C PRO A 135 11.30 -9.84 -2.91
N ALA A 136 11.36 -9.31 -1.69
CA ALA A 136 12.59 -8.75 -1.16
C ALA A 136 13.68 -9.80 -1.39
N THR A 137 14.66 -9.48 -2.22
CA THR A 137 15.91 -10.23 -2.24
C THR A 137 16.39 -10.31 -0.80
N GLU A 138 16.53 -11.53 -0.29
CA GLU A 138 17.12 -11.83 1.02
C GLU A 138 18.33 -10.92 1.24
N GLY A 139 18.23 -9.95 2.16
CA GLY A 139 19.33 -9.01 2.41
C GLY A 139 18.98 -7.61 2.89
N GLU A 140 17.72 -7.26 3.18
CA GLU A 140 17.45 -6.03 3.93
C GLU A 140 17.52 -6.32 5.43
N GLU A 141 18.70 -6.01 5.94
CA GLU A 141 19.16 -5.92 7.33
C GLU A 141 18.00 -5.78 8.33
N GLY A 142 17.85 -6.80 9.18
CA GLY A 142 17.01 -6.71 10.36
C GLY A 142 17.42 -5.50 11.19
N GLU A 143 16.51 -4.55 11.34
CA GLU A 143 16.60 -3.52 12.35
C GLU A 143 16.61 -4.21 13.73
N GLU A 144 17.82 -4.43 14.22
CA GLU A 144 18.10 -4.93 15.56
C GLU A 144 17.50 -3.94 16.57
N MET A 145 16.40 -4.34 17.21
CA MET A 145 15.84 -3.61 18.35
C MET A 145 16.89 -3.60 19.46
N GLY A 146 17.53 -2.44 19.63
CA GLY A 146 18.43 -2.18 20.75
C GLY A 146 17.67 -2.14 22.08
N GLU A 147 17.86 -3.18 22.88
CA GLU A 147 17.66 -3.20 24.32
C GLU A 147 18.61 -4.30 24.84
N GLY A 148 19.80 -4.01 25.37
CA GLY A 148 20.00 -3.38 26.66
C GLY A 148 20.74 -4.36 27.57
N GLY A 149 22.05 -4.17 27.73
CA GLY A 149 22.88 -4.63 28.84
C GLY A 149 23.00 -6.14 29.10
N GLU A 150 24.22 -6.67 28.96
CA GLU A 150 25.06 -7.03 30.11
C GLU A 150 26.43 -7.49 29.60
N GLU A 151 27.46 -6.95 30.24
CA GLU A 151 28.86 -7.35 30.10
C GLU A 151 29.02 -8.78 30.61
N ASP A 152 29.60 -9.68 29.83
CA ASP A 152 30.41 -10.73 30.43
C ASP A 152 31.63 -11.07 29.55
N GLU A 153 32.77 -10.93 30.19
CA GLU A 153 34.10 -11.18 29.68
C GLU A 153 34.41 -12.67 29.84
N ASN A 154 34.55 -13.42 28.75
CA ASN A 154 35.59 -14.44 28.74
C ASN A 154 36.02 -14.87 27.34
N ALA A 155 37.32 -14.70 27.12
CA ALA A 155 38.04 -15.14 25.95
C ALA A 155 38.56 -16.58 26.15
N GLU A 156 38.74 -17.25 25.01
CA GLU A 156 39.60 -18.40 24.75
C GLU A 156 39.11 -19.81 25.15
N HIS A 157 38.82 -20.63 24.12
CA HIS A 157 39.50 -21.93 24.00
C HIS A 157 39.56 -22.43 22.54
N HIS A 158 40.78 -22.68 22.07
CA HIS A 158 41.12 -23.46 20.88
C HIS A 158 40.81 -24.95 21.10
N GLY A 159 40.44 -25.72 20.05
CA GLY A 159 40.52 -27.19 20.17
C GLY A 159 39.88 -28.03 19.06
N ASN A 160 40.59 -28.12 17.93
CA ASN A 160 40.67 -29.21 16.95
C ASN A 160 40.00 -30.59 17.28
N GLY A 161 39.28 -31.16 16.29
CA GLY A 161 39.39 -32.59 15.94
C GLY A 161 38.11 -33.43 15.91
N GLY A 162 37.91 -34.16 14.81
CA GLY A 162 37.51 -35.57 14.86
C GLY A 162 36.12 -35.97 14.37
N GLU A 163 36.11 -36.62 13.20
CA GLU A 163 35.37 -37.86 12.86
C GLU A 163 33.84 -37.86 12.63
N GLU A 164 33.54 -38.13 11.35
CA GLU A 164 32.47 -38.98 10.78
C GLU A 164 31.50 -39.68 11.74
N THR A 165 30.19 -39.48 11.53
CA THR A 165 29.21 -40.57 11.63
C THR A 165 28.07 -40.41 10.62
N ASN A 166 27.88 -41.47 9.83
CA ASN A 166 26.70 -41.78 9.05
C ASN A 166 25.42 -41.70 9.90
N GLY A 167 24.41 -41.00 9.40
CA GLY A 167 23.05 -41.00 9.93
C GLY A 167 22.03 -40.87 8.80
N MET A 168 21.89 -41.94 8.03
CA MET A 168 20.82 -42.17 7.07
C MET A 168 19.46 -41.99 7.77
N MET A 169 18.71 -40.94 7.45
CA MET A 169 17.31 -40.81 7.85
C MET A 169 16.46 -40.77 6.58
N GLU A 170 16.11 -41.98 6.14
CA GLU A 170 15.10 -42.25 5.12
C GLU A 170 13.74 -41.92 5.76
N VAL A 171 13.18 -40.75 5.42
CA VAL A 171 11.81 -40.38 5.80
C VAL A 171 10.90 -40.81 4.66
N ASP A 172 10.49 -42.08 4.70
CA ASP A 172 9.30 -42.56 4.01
C ASP A 172 8.07 -41.99 4.73
N GLY A 173 7.65 -40.82 4.27
CA GLY A 173 6.43 -40.15 4.67
C GLY A 173 5.62 -39.80 3.43
N ALA A 174 5.16 -40.82 2.71
CA ALA A 174 4.15 -40.67 1.68
C ALA A 174 2.82 -40.28 2.36
N GLU A 175 2.59 -38.98 2.52
CA GLU A 175 1.22 -38.46 2.60
C GLU A 175 0.71 -38.26 1.18
N GLU A 176 -0.10 -39.23 0.75
CA GLU A 176 -1.05 -39.05 -0.35
C GLU A 176 -2.11 -38.03 0.09
N GLY A 177 -1.80 -36.75 -0.07
CA GLY A 177 -2.78 -35.68 -0.12
C GLY A 177 -3.43 -35.64 -1.51
N GLN A 178 -4.63 -36.22 -1.62
CA GLN A 178 -5.50 -36.02 -2.77
C GLN A 178 -5.87 -34.53 -2.92
N GLY A 179 -5.66 -34.00 -4.13
CA GLY A 179 -6.24 -32.73 -4.57
C GLY A 179 -5.25 -32.00 -5.44
N GLY A 180 -5.58 -31.79 -6.72
CA GLY A 180 -4.78 -30.97 -7.62
C GLY A 180 -4.85 -29.50 -7.21
N ASP A 181 -4.22 -29.16 -6.10
CA ASP A 181 -4.02 -27.80 -5.67
C ASP A 181 -2.85 -27.28 -6.49
N GLY A 182 -3.11 -26.31 -7.38
CA GLY A 182 -2.06 -25.68 -8.16
C GLY A 182 -0.97 -25.19 -7.22
N GLU A 183 0.27 -25.63 -7.45
CA GLU A 183 1.42 -25.18 -6.69
C GLU A 183 1.55 -23.66 -6.84
N ILE A 184 1.63 -22.93 -5.71
CA ILE A 184 1.81 -21.49 -5.73
C ILE A 184 3.27 -21.20 -6.08
N PRO A 185 3.56 -20.33 -7.08
CA PRO A 185 4.93 -19.96 -7.41
C PRO A 185 5.69 -19.44 -6.19
N GLU A 186 6.98 -19.78 -6.06
CA GLU A 186 7.79 -19.35 -4.91
C GLU A 186 7.83 -17.81 -4.77
N GLU A 187 7.81 -17.09 -5.89
CA GLU A 187 7.73 -15.62 -5.92
C GLU A 187 6.46 -15.04 -5.26
N ASP A 188 5.43 -15.86 -5.11
CA ASP A 188 4.12 -15.48 -4.58
C ASP A 188 3.96 -15.83 -3.10
N TYR A 189 4.91 -16.53 -2.46
CA TYR A 189 4.83 -16.89 -1.04
C TYR A 189 4.72 -15.68 -0.12
N GLY A 190 5.43 -14.59 -0.41
CA GLY A 190 5.29 -13.35 0.35
C GLY A 190 3.89 -12.73 0.22
N ALA A 191 3.28 -12.81 -0.97
CA ALA A 191 1.94 -12.31 -1.21
C ALA A 191 0.87 -13.22 -0.58
N LEU A 192 1.05 -14.54 -0.64
CA LEU A 192 0.21 -15.52 0.04
C LEU A 192 0.19 -15.29 1.54
N ALA A 193 1.36 -15.12 2.17
CA ALA A 193 1.46 -14.84 3.60
C ALA A 193 0.67 -13.57 3.99
N LEU A 194 0.72 -12.52 3.17
CA LEU A 194 -0.11 -11.33 3.41
C LEU A 194 -1.61 -11.61 3.22
N LEU A 195 -1.99 -12.40 2.22
CA LEU A 195 -3.39 -12.80 2.04
C LEU A 195 -3.92 -13.59 3.23
N ASP A 196 -3.13 -14.48 3.82
CA ASP A 196 -3.51 -15.23 5.03
C ASP A 196 -3.73 -14.31 6.25
N THR A 197 -3.05 -13.15 6.30
CA THR A 197 -3.31 -12.15 7.35
C THR A 197 -4.55 -11.29 7.09
N VAL A 198 -4.95 -11.13 5.83
CA VAL A 198 -6.04 -10.25 5.41
C VAL A 198 -7.37 -10.98 5.32
N ILE A 199 -7.35 -12.23 4.84
CA ILE A 199 -8.53 -13.06 4.57
C ILE A 199 -8.61 -14.12 5.67
N GLU A 200 -9.58 -13.97 6.56
CA GLU A 200 -9.85 -14.97 7.59
C GLU A 200 -10.27 -16.30 6.95
N GLU A 201 -9.71 -17.40 7.46
CA GLU A 201 -10.00 -18.76 7.01
C GLU A 201 -9.78 -18.93 5.49
N ARG A 202 -8.75 -18.26 4.93
CA ARG A 202 -8.44 -18.26 3.49
C ARG A 202 -8.40 -19.66 2.91
N GLU A 203 -7.73 -20.61 3.56
CA GLU A 203 -7.57 -21.98 3.04
C GLU A 203 -8.89 -22.73 2.92
N GLU A 204 -9.88 -22.39 3.75
CA GLU A 204 -11.22 -22.99 3.69
C GLU A 204 -12.11 -22.31 2.62
N ARG A 205 -11.81 -21.05 2.29
CA ARG A 205 -12.61 -20.21 1.39
C ARG A 205 -12.10 -20.20 -0.06
N LEU A 206 -10.80 -20.31 -0.27
CA LEU A 206 -10.12 -20.13 -1.55
C LEU A 206 -9.10 -21.24 -1.77
N SER A 207 -9.18 -21.90 -2.92
CA SER A 207 -8.15 -22.84 -3.37
C SER A 207 -6.84 -22.11 -3.72
N ASN A 208 -5.74 -22.85 -3.88
CA ASN A 208 -4.49 -22.23 -4.33
C ASN A 208 -4.61 -21.68 -5.76
N GLU A 209 -5.40 -22.33 -6.63
CA GLU A 209 -5.72 -21.81 -7.96
C GLU A 209 -6.45 -20.45 -7.87
N ASP A 210 -7.41 -20.32 -6.95
CA ASP A 210 -8.08 -19.03 -6.72
C ASP A 210 -7.10 -17.96 -6.27
N VAL A 211 -6.17 -18.28 -5.36
CA VAL A 211 -5.14 -17.34 -4.91
C VAL A 211 -4.27 -16.88 -6.07
N THR A 212 -3.77 -17.80 -6.91
CA THR A 212 -2.98 -17.45 -8.09
C THR A 212 -3.75 -16.52 -9.02
N ASN A 213 -5.04 -16.80 -9.24
CA ASN A 213 -5.89 -15.94 -10.07
C ASN A 213 -6.12 -14.55 -9.44
N VAL A 214 -6.35 -14.47 -8.13
CA VAL A 214 -6.49 -13.20 -7.39
C VAL A 214 -5.22 -12.36 -7.53
N LEU A 215 -4.04 -12.95 -7.33
CA LEU A 215 -2.75 -12.26 -7.48
C LEU A 215 -2.51 -11.79 -8.92
N ALA A 216 -2.85 -12.62 -9.91
CA ALA A 216 -2.78 -12.23 -11.32
C ALA A 216 -3.69 -11.03 -11.63
N ILE A 217 -4.94 -11.04 -11.15
CA ILE A 217 -5.88 -9.91 -11.30
C ILE A 217 -5.30 -8.64 -10.68
N ILE A 218 -4.74 -8.72 -9.47
CA ILE A 218 -4.14 -7.56 -8.79
C ILE A 218 -3.00 -6.98 -9.62
N ARG A 219 -2.09 -7.82 -10.13
CA ARG A 219 -0.96 -7.39 -10.96
C ARG A 219 -1.40 -6.77 -12.27
N GLU A 220 -2.38 -7.36 -12.94
CA GLU A 220 -2.89 -6.86 -14.22
C GLU A 220 -3.61 -5.52 -14.10
N THR A 221 -4.28 -5.28 -12.96
CA THR A 221 -5.09 -4.06 -12.77
C THR A 221 -4.30 -2.94 -12.10
N LEU A 222 -3.45 -3.25 -11.12
CA LEU A 222 -2.73 -2.25 -10.32
C LEU A 222 -1.22 -2.23 -10.59
N GLY A 223 -0.65 -3.29 -11.17
CA GLY A 223 0.75 -3.32 -11.59
C GLY A 223 0.95 -2.58 -12.90
N SER A 224 1.81 -1.56 -12.90
CA SER A 224 2.23 -0.80 -14.09
C SER A 224 3.64 -1.14 -14.53
#